data_AF-A0A956I0L4-F1
#
_entry.id   AF-A0A956I0L4-F1
#
_cell.length_a   1.000
_cell.length_b   1.000
_cell.length_c   1.000
_cell.angle_alpha   90.00
_cell.angle_beta   90.00
_cell.angle_gamma   90.00
#
_symmetry.space_group_name_H-M   'P 1'
#
loop_
_entity.id
_entity.type
_entity.pdbx_description
1 polymer ?
#
loop_
_entity_poly.entity_id
_entity_poly.type
_entity_poly.pdbx_seq_one_letter_code
_entity_poly.pdbx_strand_id
1 'polypeptide(L)'
;MAMPDVCKVPAPPSPSPVPTPFPNIAMLNQADGSTCSDRVRIANKKVCTVQTEISRTSGDEAGTLKGVVSNTNMDKMTFKQGVSSVKVEGHDIAVHLRPTAHNGSNANAPMGTHVAPSQTTVIVSG
;
A
#
# COMPACT_ATOMS: atom_id res chain seq x y z
N MET A 1 -1.29 -5.38 -0.65
CA MET A 1 -0.49 -6.26 0.21
C MET A 1 0.85 -6.44 -0.47
N ALA A 2 1.92 -6.41 0.32
CA ALA A 2 3.28 -6.66 -0.13
C ALA A 2 3.92 -7.72 0.79
N MET A 3 4.72 -8.60 0.20
CA MET A 3 5.47 -9.63 0.93
C MET A 3 6.65 -10.08 0.06
N PRO A 4 7.83 -10.35 0.65
CA PRO A 4 8.17 -10.14 2.05
C PRO A 4 8.49 -8.67 2.36
N ASP A 5 8.01 -8.20 3.51
CA ASP A 5 8.48 -6.98 4.17
C ASP A 5 9.48 -7.38 5.26
N VAL A 6 10.78 -7.33 4.94
CA VAL A 6 11.81 -7.90 5.82
C VAL A 6 12.17 -6.90 6.91
N CYS A 7 11.78 -7.19 8.15
CA CYS A 7 12.07 -6.33 9.30
C CYS A 7 13.10 -6.95 10.23
N LYS A 8 13.78 -6.09 11.00
CA LYS A 8 14.75 -6.49 12.01
C LYS A 8 14.03 -6.89 13.30
N VAL A 9 14.27 -8.12 13.76
CA VAL A 9 13.73 -8.67 15.02
C VAL A 9 14.85 -8.87 16.03
N PRO A 10 14.74 -8.34 17.27
CA PRO A 10 15.68 -8.66 18.33
C PRO A 10 15.68 -10.17 18.64
N ALA A 11 16.85 -10.78 18.73
CA ALA A 11 16.97 -12.20 19.04
C ALA A 11 18.07 -12.43 20.09
N PRO A 12 17.82 -12.21 21.39
CA PRO A 12 18.77 -12.60 22.43
C PRO A 12 19.03 -14.13 22.37
N PRO A 13 20.27 -14.62 22.48
CA PRO A 13 21.53 -13.93 22.79
C PRO A 13 22.34 -13.43 21.57
N SER A 14 21.77 -13.43 20.36
CA SER A 14 22.45 -12.99 19.13
C SER A 14 22.89 -11.51 19.23
N PRO A 15 24.13 -11.19 18.83
CA PRO A 15 24.63 -9.81 18.80
C PRO A 15 24.01 -8.98 17.66
N SER A 16 23.27 -9.60 16.74
CA SER A 16 22.67 -8.93 15.59
C SER A 16 21.18 -9.26 15.45
N PRO A 17 20.34 -8.26 15.08
CA PRO A 17 18.94 -8.49 14.76
C PRO A 17 18.78 -9.52 13.63
N VAL A 18 17.76 -10.36 13.74
CA VAL A 18 17.41 -11.35 12.70
C VAL A 18 16.52 -10.68 11.67
N PRO A 19 16.89 -10.69 10.37
CA PRO A 19 16.00 -10.29 9.29
C PRO A 19 14.85 -11.31 9.17
N THR A 20 13.63 -10.86 9.41
CA THR A 20 12.44 -11.72 9.43
C THR A 20 11.41 -11.20 8.41
N PRO A 21 10.90 -12.06 7.51
CA PRO A 21 9.89 -11.66 6.54
C PRO A 21 8.52 -11.51 7.20
N PHE A 22 7.86 -10.38 6.97
CA PHE A 22 6.49 -10.12 7.40
C PHE A 22 5.57 -9.82 6.21
N PRO A 23 4.24 -9.99 6.35
CA PRO A 23 3.29 -9.37 5.46
C PRO A 23 3.22 -7.87 5.73
N ASN A 24 2.94 -7.09 4.69
CA ASN A 24 2.60 -5.68 4.82
C ASN A 24 1.28 -5.37 4.08
N ILE A 25 0.29 -4.91 4.84
CA ILE A 25 -1.11 -4.81 4.44
C ILE A 25 -1.55 -3.35 4.53
N ALA A 26 -2.29 -2.91 3.52
CA ALA A 26 -3.00 -1.65 3.51
C ALA A 26 -4.43 -1.94 3.08
N MET A 27 -5.41 -1.34 3.75
CA MET A 27 -6.82 -1.57 3.47
C MET A 27 -7.44 -0.32 2.87
N LEU A 28 -8.09 -0.42 1.71
CA LEU A 28 -8.66 0.74 1.00
C LEU A 28 -9.73 1.51 1.81
N ASN A 29 -10.39 0.86 2.77
CA ASN A 29 -11.31 1.54 3.68
C ASN A 29 -10.61 2.51 4.65
N GLN A 30 -9.29 2.45 4.76
CA GLN A 30 -8.44 3.36 5.53
C GLN A 30 -7.75 4.41 4.64
N ALA A 31 -8.08 4.49 3.35
CA ALA A 31 -7.52 5.50 2.46
C ALA A 31 -7.84 6.91 2.98
N ASP A 32 -6.86 7.81 2.86
CA ASP A 32 -7.08 9.21 3.18
C ASP A 32 -8.03 9.82 2.14
N GLY A 33 -9.24 10.16 2.59
CA GLY A 33 -10.28 10.71 1.72
C GLY A 33 -9.92 12.04 1.08
N SER A 34 -8.92 12.77 1.60
CA SER A 34 -8.37 13.99 0.98
C SER A 34 -7.44 13.73 -0.21
N THR A 35 -6.93 12.50 -0.33
CA THR A 35 -6.10 12.03 -1.46
C THR A 35 -6.87 11.20 -2.49
N CYS A 36 -8.16 10.98 -2.22
CA CYS A 36 -9.10 10.37 -3.17
C CYS A 36 -9.79 11.48 -3.99
N SER A 37 -10.46 11.09 -5.08
CA SER A 37 -11.22 12.04 -5.91
C SER A 37 -12.23 12.85 -5.09
N ASP A 38 -12.30 14.15 -5.37
CA ASP A 38 -13.23 15.06 -4.70
C ASP A 38 -14.61 15.11 -5.36
N ARG A 39 -14.67 14.90 -6.67
CA ARG A 39 -15.87 15.10 -7.49
C ARG A 39 -16.44 13.80 -8.03
N VAL A 40 -15.57 12.85 -8.37
CA VAL A 40 -15.96 11.60 -9.03
C VAL A 40 -16.23 10.52 -8.00
N ARG A 41 -17.38 9.86 -8.16
CA ARG A 41 -17.79 8.73 -7.34
C ARG A 41 -18.14 7.53 -8.19
N ILE A 42 -17.79 6.34 -7.71
CA ILE A 42 -18.26 5.06 -8.24
C ILE A 42 -18.92 4.32 -7.08
N ALA A 43 -20.13 3.78 -7.31
CA ALA A 43 -20.94 3.16 -6.27
C ALA A 43 -21.11 4.07 -5.01
N ASN A 44 -21.27 5.37 -5.22
CA ASN A 44 -21.39 6.40 -4.18
C ASN A 44 -20.19 6.48 -3.21
N LYS A 45 -19.00 6.02 -3.63
CA LYS A 45 -17.73 6.16 -2.90
C LYS A 45 -16.75 7.01 -3.71
N LYS A 46 -15.89 7.76 -3.01
CA LYS A 46 -14.79 8.49 -3.65
C LYS A 46 -13.91 7.50 -4.43
N VAL A 47 -13.46 7.91 -5.60
CA VAL A 47 -12.59 7.07 -6.45
C VAL A 47 -11.14 7.19 -6.02
N CYS A 48 -10.44 6.05 -5.95
CA CYS A 48 -9.00 6.01 -5.72
C CYS A 48 -8.24 6.15 -7.05
N THR A 49 -7.18 6.94 -7.03
CA THR A 49 -6.28 7.17 -8.17
C THR A 49 -4.84 6.86 -7.75
N VAL A 50 -3.88 7.03 -8.66
CA VAL A 50 -2.46 6.95 -8.31
C VAL A 50 -2.01 7.97 -7.25
N GLN A 51 -2.81 9.01 -6.96
CA GLN A 51 -2.53 9.95 -5.85
C GLN A 51 -3.02 9.47 -4.49
N THR A 52 -3.88 8.45 -4.46
CA THR A 52 -4.48 7.99 -3.21
C THR A 52 -3.44 7.38 -2.30
N GLU A 53 -3.43 7.85 -1.05
CA GLU A 53 -2.56 7.36 0.01
C GLU A 53 -3.36 6.65 1.09
N ILE A 54 -2.76 5.62 1.68
CA ILE A 54 -3.24 5.01 2.93
C ILE A 54 -2.17 5.30 3.95
N SER A 55 -2.49 6.10 4.96
CA SER A 55 -1.49 6.69 5.88
C SER A 55 -0.73 5.66 6.72
N ARG A 56 -1.27 4.46 6.87
CA ARG A 56 -0.70 3.41 7.72
C ARG A 56 -0.86 2.04 7.09
N THR A 57 0.21 1.28 7.14
CA THR A 57 0.24 -0.15 6.84
C THR A 57 0.29 -0.99 8.12
N SER A 58 0.09 -2.31 8.00
CA SER A 58 0.12 -3.25 9.12
C SER A 58 0.62 -4.64 8.73
N GLY A 59 0.96 -5.48 9.71
CA GLY A 59 1.43 -6.86 9.54
C GLY A 59 2.92 -7.06 9.82
N ASP A 60 3.69 -5.98 9.91
CA ASP A 60 5.13 -5.94 10.14
C ASP A 60 5.53 -5.41 11.53
N GLU A 61 4.57 -5.24 12.44
CA GLU A 61 4.77 -4.62 13.76
C GLU A 61 5.66 -5.45 14.70
N ALA A 62 5.70 -6.77 14.50
CA ALA A 62 6.59 -7.66 15.25
C ALA A 62 8.08 -7.43 14.90
N GLY A 63 8.36 -6.79 13.75
CA GLY A 63 9.66 -6.24 13.40
C GLY A 63 9.97 -4.97 14.18
N THR A 64 10.20 -5.08 15.49
CA THR A 64 10.32 -3.92 16.39
C THR A 64 11.48 -2.98 16.08
N LEU A 65 12.49 -3.45 15.34
CA LEU A 65 13.60 -2.64 14.85
C LEU A 65 13.39 -2.14 13.41
N LYS A 66 12.17 -2.27 12.86
CA LYS A 66 11.69 -1.74 11.59
C LYS A 66 12.29 -2.44 10.35
N GLY A 67 11.85 -2.02 9.16
CA GLY A 67 12.32 -2.56 7.88
C GLY A 67 13.83 -2.47 7.69
N VAL A 68 14.42 -3.48 7.07
CA VAL A 68 15.86 -3.54 6.76
C VAL A 68 16.26 -2.41 5.80
N VAL A 69 15.42 -2.11 4.81
CA VAL A 69 15.63 -1.07 3.80
C VAL A 69 15.01 0.26 4.24
N SER A 70 13.72 0.26 4.59
CA SER A 70 12.99 1.50 4.87
C SER A 70 13.37 2.15 6.19
N ASN A 71 13.90 1.38 7.16
CA ASN A 71 14.01 1.79 8.57
C ASN A 71 12.69 2.34 9.15
N THR A 72 11.56 1.93 8.57
CA THR A 72 10.21 2.24 9.03
C THR A 72 9.36 0.97 9.05
N ASN A 73 8.29 1.00 9.80
CA ASN A 73 7.17 0.08 9.74
C ASN A 73 5.89 0.91 9.89
N MET A 74 4.77 0.35 9.45
CA MET A 74 3.45 0.99 9.59
C MET A 74 3.35 2.38 8.91
N ASP A 75 4.18 2.65 7.91
CA ASP A 75 4.15 3.90 7.15
C ASP A 75 3.25 3.75 5.91
N LYS A 76 3.09 4.81 5.14
CA LYS A 76 2.06 4.92 4.11
C LYS A 76 2.20 3.89 2.97
N MET A 77 1.06 3.55 2.39
CA MET A 77 0.95 2.86 1.11
C MET A 77 0.56 3.86 0.01
N THR A 78 1.19 3.71 -1.15
CA THR A 78 0.86 4.47 -2.37
C THR A 78 0.69 3.55 -3.57
N PHE A 79 -0.19 3.90 -4.50
CA PHE A 79 -0.27 3.25 -5.80
C PHE A 79 0.91 3.67 -6.67
N LYS A 80 1.58 2.70 -7.32
CA LYS A 80 2.69 2.98 -8.23
C LYS A 80 2.25 3.09 -9.69
N GLN A 81 1.10 2.50 -10.01
CA GLN A 81 0.55 2.53 -11.36
C GLN A 81 -0.98 2.44 -11.29
N GLY A 82 -1.65 3.07 -12.25
CA GLY A 82 -3.09 2.97 -12.46
C GLY A 82 -3.41 2.40 -13.85
N VAL A 83 -4.65 2.61 -14.30
CA VAL A 83 -5.06 2.40 -15.68
C VAL A 83 -5.03 3.76 -16.39
N SER A 84 -4.14 3.91 -17.37
CA SER A 84 -3.88 5.20 -18.02
C SER A 84 -4.93 5.60 -19.05
N SER A 85 -5.73 4.64 -19.54
CA SER A 85 -6.85 4.88 -20.45
C SER A 85 -8.05 5.54 -19.78
N VAL A 86 -8.13 5.50 -18.44
CA VAL A 86 -9.22 6.08 -17.66
C VAL A 86 -8.64 7.01 -16.59
N LYS A 87 -8.83 8.32 -16.81
CA LYS A 87 -8.36 9.36 -15.89
C LYS A 87 -9.50 9.90 -15.05
N VAL A 88 -9.24 10.00 -13.75
CA VAL A 88 -10.13 10.65 -12.78
C VAL A 88 -9.41 11.88 -12.26
N GLU A 89 -9.98 13.05 -12.55
CA GLU A 89 -9.38 14.34 -12.17
C GLU A 89 -7.94 14.50 -12.68
N GLY A 90 -7.66 13.98 -13.88
CA GLY A 90 -6.33 14.02 -14.51
C GLY A 90 -5.39 12.89 -14.11
N HIS A 91 -5.75 12.06 -13.13
CA HIS A 91 -4.90 11.00 -12.59
C HIS A 91 -5.38 9.62 -13.04
N ASP A 92 -4.44 8.71 -13.28
CA ASP A 92 -4.76 7.33 -13.64
C ASP A 92 -5.56 6.66 -12.51
N ILE A 93 -6.65 6.00 -12.87
CA ILE A 93 -7.51 5.33 -11.89
C ILE A 93 -6.81 4.11 -11.29
N ALA A 94 -6.88 3.95 -9.96
CA ALA A 94 -6.33 2.79 -9.27
C ALA A 94 -7.37 1.66 -9.26
N VAL A 95 -6.97 0.46 -9.70
CA VAL A 95 -7.85 -0.71 -9.82
C VAL A 95 -7.21 -1.96 -9.22
N HIS A 96 -7.95 -3.05 -9.19
CA HIS A 96 -7.47 -4.35 -8.74
C HIS A 96 -6.22 -4.79 -9.54
N LEU A 97 -5.30 -5.48 -8.86
CA LEU A 97 -4.01 -5.96 -9.38
C LEU A 97 -3.01 -4.87 -9.77
N ARG A 98 -3.27 -3.60 -9.45
CA ARG A 98 -2.28 -2.55 -9.66
C ARG A 98 -1.14 -2.63 -8.64
N PRO A 99 0.11 -2.36 -9.07
CA PRO A 99 1.26 -2.25 -8.18
C PRO A 99 1.08 -1.17 -7.10
N THR A 100 1.49 -1.50 -5.88
CA THR A 100 1.54 -0.59 -4.72
C THR A 100 2.93 -0.62 -4.10
N ALA A 101 3.30 0.43 -3.36
CA ALA A 101 4.46 0.40 -2.48
C ALA A 101 4.03 0.65 -1.05
N HIS A 102 4.67 -0.07 -0.14
CA HIS A 102 4.34 -0.09 1.28
C HIS A 102 5.55 0.41 2.10
N ASN A 103 5.29 1.05 3.23
CA ASN A 103 6.31 1.66 4.08
C ASN A 103 7.03 2.87 3.45
N GLY A 104 6.26 3.79 2.84
CA GLY A 104 6.75 5.10 2.40
C GLY A 104 7.53 5.11 1.08
N SER A 105 8.31 6.17 0.85
CA SER A 105 9.03 6.39 -0.42
C SER A 105 10.23 5.46 -0.61
N ASN A 106 10.90 5.08 0.49
CA ASN A 106 11.95 4.06 0.52
C ASN A 106 11.36 2.72 0.98
N ALA A 107 10.37 2.25 0.23
CA ALA A 107 9.58 1.08 0.58
C ALA A 107 10.44 -0.17 0.83
N ASN A 108 10.27 -0.80 2.00
CA ASN A 108 10.93 -2.07 2.36
C ASN A 108 10.26 -3.26 1.65
N ALA A 109 8.99 -3.10 1.26
CA ALA A 109 8.28 -3.98 0.36
C ALA A 109 7.80 -3.17 -0.88
N PRO A 110 8.71 -2.87 -1.83
CA PRO A 110 8.42 -1.95 -2.94
C PRO A 110 7.50 -2.55 -4.01
N MET A 111 7.39 -3.88 -4.08
CA MET A 111 6.50 -4.58 -5.02
C MET A 111 5.27 -5.14 -4.27
N GLY A 112 4.38 -4.25 -3.86
CA GLY A 112 3.06 -4.62 -3.40
C GLY A 112 2.06 -4.75 -4.54
N THR A 113 0.91 -5.36 -4.27
CA THR A 113 -0.21 -5.43 -5.20
C THR A 113 -1.53 -5.15 -4.51
N HIS A 114 -2.41 -4.43 -5.19
CA HIS A 114 -3.80 -4.24 -4.78
C HIS A 114 -4.64 -5.50 -5.03
N VAL A 115 -4.54 -6.46 -4.11
CA VAL A 115 -5.05 -7.84 -4.26
C VAL A 115 -6.54 -8.02 -3.94
N ALA A 116 -7.22 -7.03 -3.38
CA ALA A 116 -8.65 -7.13 -3.06
C ALA A 116 -9.40 -5.99 -3.77
N PRO A 117 -10.41 -6.26 -4.61
CA PRO A 117 -11.16 -5.19 -5.27
C PRO A 117 -11.95 -4.37 -4.24
N SER A 118 -12.12 -3.07 -4.49
CA SER A 118 -12.92 -2.17 -3.63
C SER A 118 -14.43 -2.43 -3.72
N GLN A 119 -14.87 -2.99 -4.85
CA GLN A 119 -16.25 -3.42 -5.15
C GLN A 119 -16.25 -4.27 -6.44
N THR A 120 -17.37 -4.92 -6.76
CA THR A 120 -17.49 -5.84 -7.92
C THR A 120 -18.55 -5.45 -8.96
N THR A 121 -19.28 -4.35 -8.75
CA THR A 121 -20.33 -3.84 -9.63
C THR A 121 -19.78 -3.15 -10.89
N VAL A 122 -18.71 -2.38 -10.75
CA VAL A 122 -18.09 -1.61 -11.85
C VAL A 122 -16.65 -2.07 -12.04
N ILE A 123 -16.32 -2.57 -13.23
CA ILE A 123 -14.98 -3.04 -13.53
C ILE A 123 -14.36 -2.06 -14.54
N VAL A 124 -13.18 -1.54 -14.19
CA VAL A 124 -12.37 -0.72 -15.08
C VAL A 124 -11.15 -1.54 -15.49
N SER A 125 -11.02 -1.80 -16.79
CA SER A 125 -9.97 -2.63 -17.40
C SER A 125 -9.02 -1.78 -18.24
N GLY A 126 -7.74 -2.15 -18.28
CA GLY A 126 -6.70 -1.54 -19.11
C GLY A 126 -5.31 -1.69 -18.53
#